data_AF-A0A6H1NEU9-F1
#
_entry.id   AF-A0A6H1NEU9-F1
#
_cell.length_a   1.000
_cell.length_b   1.000
_cell.length_c   1.000
_cell.angle_alpha   90.00
_cell.angle_beta   90.00
_cell.angle_gamma   90.00
#
_symmetry.space_group_name_H-M   'P 1'
#
loop_
_entity.id
_entity.type
_entity.pdbx_description
1 polymer ?
#
loop_
_entity_poly.entity_id
_entity_poly.type
_entity_poly.pdbx_seq_one_letter_code
_entity_poly.pdbx_strand_id
1 'polypeptide(L)' 'MSTPITDPAQLPPAFEKAMNSGNVDEVMSLLAPGALMRTITGETVTGQALRDYTAGTIA' A
#
# COMPACT_ATOMS: atom_id res chain seq x y z
N MET A 1 -15.55 2.63 6.15
CA MET A 1 -14.86 3.93 6.19
C MET A 1 -13.52 3.71 6.87
N SER A 2 -12.44 3.53 6.12
CA SER A 2 -11.10 3.32 6.69
C SER A 2 -10.62 4.65 7.26
N THR A 3 -10.37 4.68 8.56
CA THR A 3 -9.74 5.81 9.24
C THR A 3 -8.36 6.02 8.65
N PRO A 4 -8.05 7.21 8.09
CA PRO A 4 -6.71 7.49 7.60
C PRO A 4 -5.75 7.36 8.77
N ILE A 5 -4.68 6.58 8.59
CA ILE A 5 -3.62 6.49 9.60
C ILE A 5 -2.94 7.85 9.66
N THR A 6 -3.17 8.57 10.76
CA THR A 6 -2.58 9.89 11.02
C THR A 6 -1.25 9.79 11.76
N ASP A 7 -0.92 8.61 12.30
CA ASP A 7 0.34 8.35 12.99
C ASP A 7 1.30 7.54 12.09
N PRO A 8 2.42 8.13 11.65
CA PRO A 8 3.40 7.41 10.82
C PRO A 8 4.01 6.18 11.52
N ALA A 9 3.95 6.08 12.85
CA ALA A 9 4.41 4.89 13.58
C ALA A 9 3.42 3.72 13.53
N GLN A 10 2.14 3.98 13.20
CA GLN A 10 1.12 2.95 13.05
C GLN A 10 1.03 2.42 11.62
N LEU A 11 1.66 3.10 10.65
CA LEU A 11 1.68 2.70 9.25
C LEU A 11 2.44 1.37 9.02
N PRO A 12 3.64 1.13 9.58
CA PRO A 12 4.37 -0.12 9.37
C PRO A 12 3.62 -1.38 9.80
N PRO A 13 3.10 -1.50 11.05
CA PRO A 13 2.39 -2.70 11.47
C PRO A 13 1.02 -2.86 10.77
N ALA A 14 0.35 -1.76 10.40
CA ALA A 14 -0.89 -1.83 9.63
C ALA A 14 -0.66 -2.29 8.18
N PHE A 15 0.39 -1.80 7.54
CA PHE A 15 0.79 -2.19 6.20
C PHE A 15 1.24 -3.65 6.16
N GLU A 16 2.05 -4.08 7.13
CA GLU A 16 2.46 -5.48 7.27
C GLU A 16 1.25 -6.40 7.48
N LYS A 17 0.28 -6.00 8.32
CA LYS A 17 -0.96 -6.75 8.52
C LYS A 17 -1.79 -6.84 7.22
N ALA A 18 -1.92 -5.74 6.48
CA ALA A 18 -2.65 -5.71 5.21
C ALA A 18 -1.96 -6.52 4.11
N MET A 19 -0.62 -6.56 4.10
CA MET A 19 0.11 -7.41 3.17
C MET A 19 -0.03 -8.90 3.52
N ASN A 20 0.04 -9.24 4.81
CA ASN A 20 -0.15 -10.61 5.28
C ASN A 20 -1.62 -11.08 5.20
N SER A 21 -2.60 -10.18 5.10
CA SER A 21 -4.00 -10.55 4.91
C SER A 21 -4.34 -10.94 3.46
N GLY A 22 -3.40 -10.77 2.51
CA GLY A 22 -3.62 -11.00 1.09
C GLY A 22 -4.64 -10.03 0.47
N ASN A 23 -4.98 -8.94 1.17
CA ASN A 23 -6.04 -8.03 0.76
C ASN A 23 -5.46 -6.73 0.18
N VAL A 24 -5.35 -6.69 -1.15
CA VAL A 24 -4.89 -5.50 -1.89
C VAL A 24 -5.72 -4.26 -1.55
N ASP A 25 -7.03 -4.40 -1.33
CA ASP A 25 -7.90 -3.27 -1.01
C ASP A 25 -7.61 -2.67 0.37
N GLU A 26 -7.17 -3.49 1.34
CA GLU A 26 -6.70 -2.98 2.64
C GLU A 26 -5.40 -2.20 2.48
N VAL A 27 -4.44 -2.73 1.71
CA VAL A 27 -3.16 -2.04 1.44
C VAL A 27 -3.40 -0.72 0.72
N MET A 28 -4.26 -0.73 -0.31
CA MET A 28 -4.66 0.47 -1.05
C MET A 28 -5.39 1.49 -0.16
N SER A 29 -6.17 1.03 0.82
CA SER A 29 -6.88 1.91 1.76
C SER A 29 -5.94 2.62 2.74
N LEU A 30 -4.73 2.09 2.98
CA LEU A 30 -3.69 2.72 3.79
C LEU A 30 -2.93 3.82 3.04
N LEU A 31 -3.02 3.80 1.71
CA LEU A 31 -2.32 4.75 0.85
C LEU A 31 -3.21 5.97 0.58
N ALA A 32 -2.60 7.16 0.63
CA ALA A 32 -3.30 8.37 0.25
C ALA A 32 -3.74 8.31 -1.23
N PRO A 33 -4.87 8.93 -1.60
CA PRO A 33 -5.25 9.07 -3.01
C PRO A 33 -4.15 9.84 -3.75
N GLY A 34 -3.48 9.18 -4.71
CA GLY A 34 -2.31 9.71 -5.41
C GLY A 34 -0.96 9.27 -4.83
N ALA A 35 -0.92 8.30 -3.93
CA ALA A 35 0.31 7.71 -3.43
C ALA A 35 1.18 7.19 -4.59
N LEU A 36 2.47 7.47 -4.47
CA LEU A 36 3.51 7.08 -5.41
C LEU A 36 4.43 6.10 -4.70
N MET A 37 4.63 4.93 -5.29
CA MET A 37 5.68 4.03 -4.84
C MET A 37 6.83 4.12 -5.83
N ARG A 38 8.04 4.29 -5.30
CA ARG A 38 9.26 4.21 -6.11
C ARG A 38 9.84 2.82 -5.97
N THR A 39 9.93 2.12 -7.09
CA THR A 39 10.55 0.79 -7.19
C THR A 39 12.07 0.90 -7.03
N ILE A 40 12.73 -0.23 -6.76
CA ILE A 40 14.20 -0.31 -6.63
C ILE A 40 14.95 0.06 -7.93
N THR A 41 14.27 -0.03 -9.07
CA THR A 41 14.79 0.39 -10.39
C THR A 41 14.69 1.90 -10.59
N GLY A 42 14.06 2.63 -9.64
CA GLY A 42 13.85 4.07 -9.70
C GLY A 42 12.54 4.47 -10.38
N GLU A 43 11.74 3.52 -10.83
CA GLU A 43 10.47 3.76 -11.50
C GLU A 43 9.39 4.14 -10.50
N THR A 44 8.58 5.16 -10.83
CA THR A 44 7.49 5.62 -9.94
C THR A 44 6.18 5.01 -10.44
N VAL A 45 5.57 4.14 -9.63
CA VAL A 45 4.28 3.52 -9.93
C VAL A 45 3.19 4.16 -9.09
N THR A 46 2.00 4.32 -9.69
CA THR A 46 0.86 5.05 -9.10
C THR A 46 -0.44 4.35 -9.48
N GLY A 47 -1.49 4.56 -8.68
CA GLY A 47 -2.85 4.12 -9.01
C GLY A 47 -2.93 2.63 -9.31
N GLN A 48 -3.42 2.28 -10.51
CA GLN A 48 -3.62 0.89 -10.91
C GLN A 48 -2.30 0.10 -10.98
N ALA A 49 -1.20 0.71 -11.44
CA ALA A 49 0.09 0.04 -11.49
C ALA A 49 0.63 -0.29 -10.09
N LEU A 50 0.38 0.59 -9.11
CA LEU A 50 0.69 0.33 -7.71
C LEU A 50 -0.16 -0.83 -7.15
N ARG A 51 -1.44 -0.86 -7.53
CA ARG A 51 -2.37 -1.93 -7.15
C ARG A 51 -1.92 -3.28 -7.70
N ASP A 52 -1.59 -3.36 -8.98
CA ASP A 52 -1.14 -4.59 -9.65
C ASP A 52 0.22 -5.06 -9.11
N TYR A 53 1.14 -4.12 -8.85
CA TYR A 53 2.42 -4.42 -8.22
C TYR A 53 2.25 -4.98 -6.81
N THR A 54 1.39 -4.34 -6.01
CA THR A 54 1.04 -4.81 -4.67
C THR A 54 0.42 -6.20 -4.76
N ALA A 55 -0.55 -6.42 -5.65
CA ALA A 55 -1.22 -7.70 -5.86
C ALA A 55 -0.26 -8.84 -6.22
N GLY A 56 0.82 -8.55 -6.95
CA GLY A 56 1.87 -9.52 -7.26
C GLY A 56 2.90 -9.75 -6.15
N THR A 57 2.88 -8.95 -5.06
CA THR A 57 3.85 -9.01 -3.96
C THR A 57 3.23 -9.35 -2.60
N ILE A 58 1.91 -9.32 -2.47
CA ILE A 58 1.22 -9.92 -1.32
C ILE A 58 1.33 -11.44 -1.34
N ALA A 59 1.46 -12.01 -0.15
CA ALA A 59 1.68 -13.44 0.09
C ALA A 59 0.39 -14.26 0.05
#